data_AF-A0A1F8V3I2-F1
#
_entry.id   AF-A0A1F8V3I2-F1
#
_cell.length_a   1.000
_cell.length_b   1.000
_cell.length_c   1.000
_cell.angle_alpha   90.00
_cell.angle_beta   90.00
_cell.angle_gamma   90.00
#
_symmetry.space_group_name_H-M   'P 1'
#
loop_
_entity.id
_entity.type
_entity.pdbx_description
1 polymer ?
#
loop_
_entity_poly.entity_id
_entity_poly.type
_entity_poly.pdbx_seq_one_letter_code
_entity_poly.pdbx_strand_id
1 'polypeptide(L)'
;MNLFRLPPELLDKVFSELALQAPVLEIIQDEATPEQKARVVAGKAYHVISTVNSNGDSIYSHLGFSKKFSDGSLAYATAPLDKKSVFYTLLIQEPARVGPMTDAKAPRDTYAFYFLEQAIEAEEGVVFHLQDRIRLAGVCQRLRGMMNPSQERSVREGQLEITLRHVLFGDPVKAEQQLKASPSLLLLKNTHPITDFSGKRVKNLTPFQAALCAGDVEMCEMMKKIFEERIKDGETLMQEQFNEIFPDGIDASIKKQQKAAFNFDEIITVICRAPISEITAALKVNEKNNRSPLCQALKKFRDHFEKISDSEKIFNPYHLLAAFKACPRAVNDFQSWEQRKLFCCQVIGFVQRYLPACYIQAFAQNLRDLTEEKKPLQRSFKFECKFKRMLEISSLHLSCRTSCVGLGFNYLAYNTGWYGWLQFGVINEHMIDTTPLQKFCQTKISGFTNLYQSQSIFRV
;
A
#
# COMPACT_ATOMS: atom_id res chain seq x y z
N MET A 1 -13.54 29.12 19.40
CA MET A 1 -13.34 28.79 17.97
C MET A 1 -12.84 27.36 17.86
N ASN A 2 -13.59 26.51 17.15
CA ASN A 2 -13.53 25.04 17.13
C ASN A 2 -12.22 24.48 16.54
N LEU A 3 -11.17 24.38 17.36
CA LEU A 3 -9.87 23.81 17.00
C LEU A 3 -9.82 22.27 17.02
N PHE A 4 -10.94 21.56 17.11
CA PHE A 4 -10.96 20.12 17.44
C PHE A 4 -11.63 19.19 16.41
N ARG A 5 -11.94 19.61 15.18
CA ARG A 5 -12.67 18.74 14.24
C ARG A 5 -12.19 18.83 12.79
N LEU A 6 -12.42 17.77 12.04
CA LEU A 6 -12.30 17.71 10.58
C LEU A 6 -13.36 18.62 9.95
N PRO A 7 -13.15 19.17 8.74
CA PRO A 7 -14.18 19.92 8.04
C PRO A 7 -15.42 19.03 7.83
N PRO A 8 -16.62 19.44 8.25
CA PRO A 8 -17.86 18.68 8.05
C PRO A 8 -18.07 18.26 6.59
N GLU A 9 -17.73 19.14 5.66
CA GLU A 9 -17.77 18.93 4.20
C GLU A 9 -16.92 17.73 3.73
N LEU A 10 -15.80 17.44 4.41
CA LEU A 10 -14.97 16.29 4.08
C LEU A 10 -15.62 14.99 4.53
N LEU A 11 -16.14 14.96 5.76
CA LEU A 11 -16.81 13.79 6.31
C LEU A 11 -18.10 13.50 5.56
N ASP A 12 -18.85 14.52 5.16
CA ASP A 12 -20.06 14.39 4.33
C ASP A 12 -19.74 13.69 3.03
N LYS A 13 -18.63 14.08 2.40
CA LYS A 13 -18.17 13.48 1.15
C LYS A 13 -17.67 12.04 1.34
N VAL A 14 -16.85 11.80 2.36
CA VAL A 14 -16.32 10.46 2.70
C VAL A 14 -17.47 9.48 2.94
N PHE A 15 -18.42 9.84 3.79
CA PHE A 15 -19.47 8.92 4.20
C PHE A 15 -20.59 8.79 3.16
N SER A 16 -20.91 9.86 2.42
CA SER A 16 -21.85 9.75 1.29
C SER A 16 -21.31 8.86 0.17
N GLU A 17 -20.01 8.93 -0.13
CA GLU A 17 -19.38 8.06 -1.14
C GLU A 17 -19.28 6.60 -0.62
N LEU A 18 -18.91 6.38 0.65
CA LEU A 18 -18.88 5.03 1.25
C LEU A 18 -20.27 4.37 1.30
N ALA A 19 -21.33 5.13 1.59
CA ALA A 19 -22.71 4.64 1.61
C ALA A 19 -23.21 4.20 0.22
N LEU A 20 -22.64 4.72 -0.87
CA LEU A 20 -22.99 4.33 -2.25
C LEU A 20 -22.33 3.03 -2.71
N GLN A 21 -21.20 2.64 -2.10
CA GLN A 21 -20.36 1.54 -2.60
C GLN A 21 -20.48 0.25 -1.80
N ALA A 22 -20.87 0.34 -0.53
CA ALA A 22 -21.10 -0.82 0.32
C ALA A 22 -22.51 -0.73 0.90
N PRO A 23 -23.39 -1.73 0.70
CA PRO A 23 -24.71 -1.80 1.36
C PRO A 23 -24.58 -2.14 2.86
N VAL A 24 -23.49 -1.69 3.49
CA VAL A 24 -23.09 -1.99 4.86
C VAL A 24 -22.93 -0.71 5.66
N LEU A 25 -22.68 0.46 5.07
CA LEU A 25 -22.56 1.71 5.85
C LEU A 25 -23.86 2.50 5.78
N GLU A 26 -24.50 2.70 6.94
CA GLU A 26 -25.74 3.48 7.05
C GLU A 26 -25.46 4.77 7.81
N ILE A 27 -25.85 5.90 7.22
CA ILE A 27 -25.83 7.18 7.90
C ILE A 27 -27.18 7.33 8.60
N ILE A 28 -27.15 7.46 9.92
CA ILE A 28 -28.35 7.64 10.75
C ILE A 28 -28.27 8.96 11.51
N GLN A 29 -29.43 9.56 11.76
CA GLN A 29 -29.52 10.76 12.60
C GLN A 29 -29.79 10.36 14.05
N ASP A 30 -29.07 10.99 14.98
CA ASP A 30 -29.19 10.81 16.42
C ASP A 30 -28.99 9.36 16.88
N GLU A 31 -29.87 8.80 17.70
CA GLU A 31 -29.68 7.45 18.23
C GLU A 31 -30.24 6.36 17.31
N ALA A 32 -29.49 5.26 17.20
CA ALA A 32 -29.96 4.07 16.48
C ALA A 32 -31.19 3.44 17.16
N THR A 33 -32.25 3.17 16.37
CA THR A 33 -33.43 2.43 16.84
C THR A 33 -33.07 0.99 17.21
N PRO A 34 -33.89 0.26 17.99
CA PRO A 34 -33.67 -1.16 18.28
C PRO A 34 -33.46 -2.01 17.03
N GLU A 35 -34.21 -1.74 15.96
CA GLU A 35 -34.11 -2.46 14.68
C GLU A 35 -32.79 -2.17 13.97
N GLN A 36 -32.35 -0.90 13.98
CA GLN A 36 -31.06 -0.50 13.42
C GLN A 36 -29.89 -1.11 14.21
N LYS A 37 -29.95 -1.06 15.55
CA LYS A 37 -28.97 -1.71 16.44
C LYS A 37 -28.89 -3.22 16.17
N ALA A 38 -30.04 -3.89 16.01
CA ALA A 38 -30.10 -5.32 15.69
C ALA A 38 -29.44 -5.65 14.35
N ARG A 39 -29.55 -4.77 13.34
CA ARG A 39 -28.87 -4.94 12.04
C ARG A 39 -27.35 -4.86 12.18
N VAL A 40 -26.83 -3.92 12.96
CA VAL A 40 -25.40 -3.81 13.22
C VAL A 40 -24.87 -5.01 14.00
N VAL A 41 -25.56 -5.42 15.06
CA VAL A 41 -25.22 -6.63 15.83
C VAL A 41 -25.20 -7.88 14.95
N ALA A 42 -26.11 -7.97 13.98
CA ALA A 42 -26.16 -9.05 13.00
C ALA A 42 -25.12 -8.94 11.86
N GLY A 43 -24.21 -7.96 11.90
CA GLY A 43 -23.22 -7.70 10.85
C GLY A 43 -23.81 -7.25 9.52
N LYS A 44 -25.05 -6.75 9.54
CA LYS A 44 -25.78 -6.24 8.39
C LYS A 44 -25.54 -4.76 8.13
N ALA A 45 -24.92 -4.05 9.07
CA ALA A 45 -24.53 -2.66 8.89
C ALA A 45 -23.39 -2.24 9.82
N TYR A 46 -22.76 -1.12 9.49
CA TYR A 46 -22.08 -0.18 10.35
C TYR A 46 -22.88 1.11 10.30
N HIS A 47 -22.92 1.85 11.40
CA HIS A 47 -23.57 3.15 11.43
C HIS A 47 -22.53 4.27 11.45
N VAL A 48 -22.79 5.32 10.70
CA VAL A 48 -22.24 6.63 10.99
C VAL A 48 -23.37 7.47 11.56
N ILE A 49 -23.21 7.87 12.82
CA ILE A 49 -24.21 8.65 13.53
C ILE A 49 -23.93 10.12 13.28
N SER A 50 -24.91 10.82 12.70
CA SER A 50 -24.92 12.26 12.60
C SER A 50 -25.78 12.87 13.72
N THR A 51 -25.27 13.87 14.44
CA THR A 51 -26.00 14.63 15.45
C THR A 51 -26.01 16.12 15.09
N VAL A 52 -26.95 16.88 15.64
CA VAL A 52 -26.99 18.34 15.47
C VAL A 52 -26.14 19.01 16.56
N ASN A 53 -25.23 19.89 16.15
CA ASN A 53 -24.40 20.64 17.09
C ASN A 53 -25.17 21.85 17.70
N SER A 54 -24.56 22.55 18.65
CA SER A 54 -25.14 23.74 19.30
C SER A 54 -25.44 24.92 18.36
N ASN A 55 -24.90 24.88 17.14
CA ASN A 55 -25.09 25.91 16.12
C ASN A 55 -26.15 25.50 15.07
N GLY A 56 -26.75 24.32 15.20
CA GLY A 56 -27.75 23.79 14.26
C GLY A 56 -27.17 23.00 13.08
N ASP A 57 -25.86 22.77 13.02
CA ASP A 57 -25.25 22.01 11.93
C ASP A 57 -25.24 20.50 12.21
N SER A 58 -25.53 19.69 11.18
CA SER A 58 -25.39 18.24 11.23
C SER A 58 -23.91 17.85 11.21
N ILE A 59 -23.50 17.00 12.16
CA ILE A 59 -22.11 16.55 12.31
C ILE A 59 -22.05 15.04 12.54
N TYR A 60 -21.13 14.35 11.86
CA TYR A 60 -20.82 12.97 12.20
C TYR A 60 -20.10 12.90 13.54
N SER A 61 -20.74 12.26 14.50
CA SER A 61 -20.30 12.25 15.90
C SER A 61 -19.75 10.91 16.34
N HIS A 62 -20.33 9.80 15.86
CA HIS A 62 -19.98 8.47 16.32
C HIS A 62 -20.03 7.43 15.20
N LEU A 63 -19.24 6.38 15.37
CA LEU A 63 -19.28 5.17 14.58
C LEU A 63 -19.99 4.08 15.39
N GLY A 64 -21.06 3.50 14.84
CA GLY A 64 -21.76 2.37 15.41
C GLY A 64 -21.31 1.04 14.80
N PHE A 65 -20.97 0.09 15.65
CA PHE A 65 -20.46 -1.23 15.26
C PHE A 65 -20.89 -2.30 16.27
N SER A 66 -20.66 -3.56 15.94
CA SER A 66 -20.90 -4.66 16.88
C SER A 66 -19.65 -4.90 17.72
N LYS A 67 -19.79 -5.12 19.02
CA LYS A 67 -18.70 -5.47 19.92
C LYS A 67 -19.01 -6.79 20.62
N LYS A 68 -17.99 -7.64 20.76
CA LYS A 68 -18.10 -8.92 21.47
C LYS A 68 -17.74 -8.73 22.93
N PHE A 69 -18.61 -9.19 23.83
CA PHE A 69 -18.41 -9.14 25.27
C PHE A 69 -17.75 -10.42 25.79
N SER A 70 -17.29 -10.39 27.04
CA SER A 70 -16.58 -11.49 27.70
C SER A 70 -17.42 -12.77 27.81
N ASP A 71 -18.75 -12.66 27.81
CA ASP A 71 -19.69 -13.78 27.81
C ASP A 71 -19.94 -14.36 26.40
N GLY A 72 -19.29 -13.82 25.38
CA GLY A 72 -19.43 -14.22 23.98
C GLY A 72 -20.61 -13.60 23.24
N SER A 73 -21.45 -12.81 23.92
CA SER A 73 -22.56 -12.08 23.30
C SER A 73 -22.06 -10.93 22.43
N LEU A 74 -22.85 -10.58 21.41
CA LEU A 74 -22.61 -9.42 20.55
C LEU A 74 -23.62 -8.33 20.92
N ALA A 75 -23.15 -7.10 21.11
CA ALA A 75 -24.04 -5.96 21.28
C ALA A 75 -23.58 -4.75 20.47
N TYR A 76 -24.51 -3.83 20.26
CA TYR A 76 -24.24 -2.58 19.57
C TYR A 76 -23.38 -1.69 20.45
N ALA A 77 -22.26 -1.23 19.91
CA ALA A 77 -21.35 -0.30 20.54
C ALA A 77 -21.14 0.92 19.63
N THR A 78 -20.73 2.02 20.24
CA THR A 78 -20.40 3.25 19.53
C THR A 78 -19.04 3.76 19.98
N ALA A 79 -18.26 4.30 19.06
CA ALA A 79 -17.04 5.03 19.36
C ALA A 79 -17.13 6.45 18.80
N PRO A 80 -16.57 7.45 19.50
CA PRO A 80 -16.56 8.83 19.01
C PRO A 80 -15.71 8.95 17.75
N LEU A 81 -16.17 9.73 16.77
CA LEU A 81 -15.43 10.12 15.57
C LEU A 81 -14.73 11.47 15.76
N ASP A 82 -13.92 11.59 16.82
CA ASP A 82 -13.21 12.81 17.19
C ASP A 82 -11.69 12.73 16.93
N LYS A 83 -10.91 13.75 17.33
CA LYS A 83 -9.46 13.80 17.10
C LYS A 83 -8.67 12.62 17.67
N LYS A 84 -9.21 11.97 18.70
CA LYS A 84 -8.57 10.85 19.40
C LYS A 84 -8.93 9.52 18.77
N SER A 85 -9.99 9.48 17.94
CA SER A 85 -10.36 8.28 17.22
C SER A 85 -9.25 7.87 16.25
N VAL A 86 -9.07 6.55 16.12
CA VAL A 86 -8.13 5.98 15.16
C VAL A 86 -8.53 6.36 13.73
N PHE A 87 -9.83 6.43 13.43
CA PHE A 87 -10.35 6.88 12.14
C PHE A 87 -9.84 8.29 11.78
N TYR A 88 -9.97 9.23 12.71
CA TYR A 88 -9.53 10.61 12.54
C TYR A 88 -8.01 10.71 12.44
N THR A 89 -7.30 9.95 13.28
CA THR A 89 -5.85 9.90 13.27
C THR A 89 -5.33 9.43 11.92
N LEU A 90 -5.93 8.37 11.35
CA LEU A 90 -5.60 7.86 10.02
C LEU A 90 -5.98 8.84 8.89
N LEU A 91 -7.10 9.56 9.02
CA LEU A 91 -7.52 10.59 8.07
C LEU A 91 -6.62 11.84 8.08
N ILE A 92 -6.08 12.25 9.24
CA ILE A 92 -5.33 13.51 9.40
C ILE A 92 -3.83 13.37 9.42
N GLN A 93 -3.30 12.23 9.86
CA GLN A 93 -1.88 11.93 9.68
C GLN A 93 -1.52 11.75 8.19
N GLU A 94 -2.52 11.78 7.29
CA GLU A 94 -2.36 11.81 5.84
C GLU A 94 -3.04 13.03 5.15
N PRO A 95 -2.65 14.29 5.46
CA PRO A 95 -3.35 15.50 4.96
C PRO A 95 -3.40 15.61 3.43
N ALA A 96 -2.40 15.05 2.75
CA ALA A 96 -2.31 15.12 1.30
C ALA A 96 -3.11 14.03 0.58
N ARG A 97 -3.73 13.10 1.32
CA ARG A 97 -4.78 12.20 0.80
C ARG A 97 -6.19 12.76 0.99
N VAL A 98 -6.37 13.73 1.89
CA VAL A 98 -7.59 14.53 2.07
C VAL A 98 -7.76 15.57 0.94
N GLY A 99 -6.66 16.20 0.52
CA GLY A 99 -6.68 17.21 -0.57
C GLY A 99 -7.24 16.72 -1.92
N PRO A 100 -7.01 15.47 -2.36
CA PRO A 100 -7.64 14.88 -3.54
C PRO A 100 -9.08 14.40 -3.33
N MET A 101 -9.56 14.24 -2.09
CA MET A 101 -10.98 13.88 -1.85
C MET A 101 -11.91 14.99 -2.33
N THR A 102 -11.46 16.25 -2.38
CA THR A 102 -12.23 17.37 -2.93
C THR A 102 -12.32 17.35 -4.46
N ASP A 103 -11.40 16.69 -5.18
CA ASP A 103 -11.32 16.67 -6.65
C ASP A 103 -11.88 15.39 -7.30
N ALA A 104 -12.77 15.55 -8.28
CA ALA A 104 -13.63 14.52 -8.91
C ALA A 104 -12.94 13.31 -9.61
N LYS A 105 -11.61 13.20 -9.56
CA LYS A 105 -10.85 12.35 -10.52
C LYS A 105 -9.87 11.31 -9.92
N ALA A 106 -9.71 11.19 -8.61
CA ALA A 106 -8.92 10.11 -8.00
C ALA A 106 -9.80 8.89 -7.64
N PRO A 107 -9.29 7.64 -7.62
CA PRO A 107 -10.06 6.51 -7.10
C PRO A 107 -10.20 6.68 -5.57
N ARG A 108 -11.35 7.19 -5.15
CA ARG A 108 -11.61 7.78 -3.81
C ARG A 108 -11.90 6.76 -2.70
N ASP A 109 -11.84 5.47 -3.02
CA ASP A 109 -12.80 4.51 -2.47
C ASP A 109 -12.17 3.43 -1.56
N THR A 110 -10.86 3.22 -1.64
CA THR A 110 -10.18 2.05 -1.06
C THR A 110 -9.65 2.28 0.36
N TYR A 111 -9.26 3.52 0.69
CA TYR A 111 -8.60 3.83 1.97
C TYR A 111 -9.59 4.16 3.08
N ALA A 112 -10.71 4.83 2.77
CA ALA A 112 -11.68 5.23 3.78
C ALA A 112 -12.36 4.02 4.44
N PHE A 113 -12.65 2.96 3.66
CA PHE A 113 -13.19 1.72 4.21
C PHE A 113 -12.16 0.97 5.06
N TYR A 114 -10.91 0.88 4.60
CA TYR A 114 -9.82 0.30 5.37
C TYR A 114 -9.59 1.05 6.69
N PHE A 115 -9.59 2.39 6.68
CA PHE A 115 -9.46 3.20 7.90
C PHE A 115 -10.64 3.03 8.84
N LEU A 116 -11.85 2.86 8.30
CA LEU A 116 -13.05 2.56 9.08
C LEU A 116 -12.93 1.20 9.77
N GLU A 117 -12.49 0.16 9.06
CA GLU A 117 -12.24 -1.16 9.64
C GLU A 117 -11.16 -1.10 10.73
N GLN A 118 -10.04 -0.40 10.47
CA GLN A 118 -8.98 -0.20 11.47
C GLN A 118 -9.47 0.55 12.71
N ALA A 119 -10.38 1.51 12.54
CA ALA A 119 -10.98 2.23 13.67
C ALA A 119 -11.90 1.34 14.50
N ILE A 120 -12.66 0.45 13.86
CA ILE A 120 -13.51 -0.51 14.56
C ILE A 120 -12.65 -1.54 15.31
N GLU A 121 -11.60 -2.07 14.69
CA GLU A 121 -10.66 -3.00 15.33
C GLU A 121 -9.99 -2.37 16.57
N ALA A 122 -9.61 -1.09 16.49
CA ALA A 122 -8.98 -0.39 17.60
C ALA A 122 -9.89 -0.24 18.84
N GLU A 123 -11.21 -0.23 18.63
CA GLU A 123 -12.21 -0.16 19.70
C GLU A 123 -12.66 -1.56 20.17
N GLU A 124 -11.91 -2.59 19.76
CA GLU A 124 -12.23 -4.02 19.94
C GLU A 124 -13.58 -4.41 19.32
N GLY A 125 -14.01 -3.64 18.33
CA GLY A 125 -15.21 -3.90 17.54
C GLY A 125 -15.00 -5.09 16.63
N VAL A 126 -16.09 -5.82 16.41
CA VAL A 126 -16.17 -6.89 15.43
C VAL A 126 -16.28 -6.26 14.05
N VAL A 127 -15.16 -6.29 13.33
CA VAL A 127 -15.21 -6.08 11.89
C VAL A 127 -15.78 -7.34 11.26
N PHE A 128 -17.10 -7.31 11.01
CA PHE A 128 -17.71 -8.20 10.04
C PHE A 128 -17.14 -7.84 8.67
N HIS A 129 -15.96 -8.37 8.38
CA HIS A 129 -15.43 -8.38 7.05
C HIS A 129 -16.55 -8.80 6.09
N LEU A 130 -16.46 -8.40 4.83
CA LEU A 130 -17.22 -9.08 3.77
C LEU A 130 -17.09 -10.62 3.93
N GLN A 131 -15.94 -11.09 4.45
CA GLN A 131 -15.70 -12.46 4.91
C GLN A 131 -16.71 -13.03 5.91
N ASP A 132 -17.29 -12.30 6.86
CA ASP A 132 -18.22 -12.89 7.85
C ASP A 132 -19.64 -13.04 7.29
N ARG A 133 -20.07 -12.16 6.37
CA ARG A 133 -21.25 -12.41 5.53
C ARG A 133 -21.04 -13.57 4.56
N ILE A 134 -19.82 -13.69 4.05
CA ILE A 134 -19.41 -14.76 3.15
C ILE A 134 -19.11 -16.06 3.90
N ARG A 135 -18.70 -16.02 5.17
CA ARG A 135 -18.58 -17.17 6.07
C ARG A 135 -19.95 -17.60 6.58
N LEU A 136 -20.90 -16.70 6.81
CA LEU A 136 -22.32 -17.05 7.04
C LEU A 136 -22.93 -17.76 5.82
N ALA A 137 -22.61 -17.33 4.60
CA ALA A 137 -22.93 -18.07 3.36
C ALA A 137 -22.06 -19.34 3.17
N GLY A 138 -20.87 -19.34 3.76
CA GLY A 138 -19.86 -20.39 3.66
C GLY A 138 -20.13 -21.59 4.56
N VAL A 139 -20.65 -21.36 5.75
CA VAL A 139 -20.89 -22.34 6.84
C VAL A 139 -22.28 -22.98 6.73
N CYS A 140 -23.21 -22.39 5.99
CA CYS A 140 -24.56 -22.93 5.80
C CYS A 140 -24.74 -23.52 4.38
N GLN A 141 -24.46 -24.81 4.21
CA GLN A 141 -24.70 -25.54 2.95
C GLN A 141 -26.13 -25.34 2.39
N ARG A 142 -27.13 -25.16 3.27
CA ARG A 142 -28.51 -24.83 2.89
C ARG A 142 -28.67 -23.48 2.18
N LEU A 143 -27.96 -22.43 2.62
CA LEU A 143 -28.04 -21.10 1.99
C LEU A 143 -27.31 -21.08 0.65
N ARG A 144 -26.20 -21.82 0.52
CA ARG A 144 -25.46 -21.91 -0.75
C ARG A 144 -26.28 -22.58 -1.86
N GLY A 145 -27.11 -23.56 -1.51
CA GLY A 145 -28.08 -24.17 -2.44
C GLY A 145 -29.27 -23.28 -2.81
N MET A 146 -29.47 -22.15 -2.10
CA MET A 146 -30.55 -21.18 -2.36
C MET A 146 -30.07 -19.93 -3.10
N MET A 147 -28.76 -19.74 -3.29
CA MET A 147 -28.20 -18.60 -4.02
C MET A 147 -28.26 -18.85 -5.52
N ASN A 148 -28.60 -17.81 -6.28
CA ASN A 148 -28.53 -17.89 -7.73
C ASN A 148 -27.07 -17.74 -8.22
N PRO A 149 -26.75 -18.19 -9.44
CA PRO A 149 -25.38 -18.15 -9.97
C PRO A 149 -24.74 -16.75 -9.99
N SER A 150 -25.54 -15.69 -10.14
CA SER A 150 -25.04 -14.31 -10.11
C SER A 150 -24.58 -13.86 -8.73
N GLN A 151 -25.28 -14.26 -7.66
CA GLN A 151 -24.91 -13.92 -6.29
C GLN A 151 -23.66 -14.69 -5.85
N GLU A 152 -23.55 -15.96 -6.24
CA GLU A 152 -22.36 -16.76 -5.94
C GLU A 152 -21.11 -16.20 -6.62
N ARG A 153 -21.24 -15.75 -7.87
CA ARG A 153 -20.17 -15.08 -8.60
C ARG A 153 -19.73 -13.79 -7.91
N SER A 154 -20.67 -12.93 -7.53
CA SER A 154 -20.39 -11.67 -6.84
C SER A 154 -19.65 -11.89 -5.50
N VAL A 155 -20.04 -12.92 -4.74
CA VAL A 155 -19.35 -13.30 -3.51
C VAL A 155 -17.90 -13.71 -3.78
N ARG A 156 -17.65 -14.58 -4.76
CA ARG A 156 -16.28 -15.01 -5.09
C ARG A 156 -15.41 -13.87 -5.59
N GLU A 157 -15.97 -12.97 -6.40
CA GLU A 157 -15.29 -11.76 -6.87
C GLU A 157 -14.89 -10.86 -5.70
N GLY A 158 -15.79 -10.67 -4.72
CA GLY A 158 -15.49 -9.93 -3.48
C GLY A 158 -14.40 -10.60 -2.62
N GLN A 159 -14.43 -11.93 -2.47
CA GLN A 159 -13.36 -12.64 -1.74
C GLN A 159 -12.01 -12.47 -2.43
N LEU A 160 -11.98 -12.64 -3.75
CA LEU A 160 -10.77 -12.48 -4.54
C LEU A 160 -10.18 -11.08 -4.40
N GLU A 161 -11.02 -10.04 -4.42
CA GLU A 161 -10.56 -8.66 -4.23
C GLU A 161 -9.87 -8.48 -2.88
N ILE A 162 -10.47 -8.98 -1.80
CA ILE A 162 -9.89 -8.86 -0.46
C ILE A 162 -8.58 -9.65 -0.36
N THR A 163 -8.53 -10.85 -0.94
CA THR A 163 -7.29 -11.65 -0.97
C THR A 163 -6.19 -10.91 -1.71
N LEU A 164 -6.48 -10.38 -2.89
CA LEU A 164 -5.52 -9.61 -3.66
C LEU A 164 -5.06 -8.35 -2.91
N ARG A 165 -5.94 -7.68 -2.17
CA ARG A 165 -5.54 -6.55 -1.31
C ARG A 165 -4.51 -6.99 -0.26
N HIS A 166 -4.73 -8.09 0.45
CA HIS A 166 -3.72 -8.58 1.41
C HIS A 166 -2.39 -8.92 0.73
N VAL A 167 -2.42 -9.52 -0.46
CA VAL A 167 -1.21 -9.82 -1.22
C VAL A 167 -0.48 -8.54 -1.63
N LEU A 168 -1.17 -7.59 -2.24
CA LEU A 168 -0.60 -6.35 -2.77
C LEU A 168 -0.11 -5.39 -1.68
N PHE A 169 -0.64 -5.52 -0.46
CA PHE A 169 -0.20 -4.79 0.73
C PHE A 169 0.81 -5.57 1.58
N GLY A 170 1.25 -6.75 1.14
CA GLY A 170 2.30 -7.52 1.81
C GLY A 170 1.89 -8.08 3.17
N ASP A 171 0.64 -8.50 3.33
CA ASP A 171 0.10 -9.15 4.53
C ASP A 171 -0.10 -10.66 4.28
N PRO A 172 0.95 -11.48 4.46
CA PRO A 172 0.86 -12.91 4.21
C PRO A 172 -0.03 -13.63 5.22
N VAL A 173 -0.22 -13.10 6.43
CA VAL A 173 -1.03 -13.76 7.47
C VAL A 173 -2.51 -13.73 7.07
N LYS A 174 -3.04 -12.55 6.73
CA LYS A 174 -4.43 -12.42 6.29
C LYS A 174 -4.65 -13.07 4.91
N ALA A 175 -3.67 -12.98 4.01
CA ALA A 175 -3.74 -13.68 2.72
C ALA A 175 -3.80 -15.21 2.90
N GLU A 176 -2.91 -15.79 3.71
CA GLU A 176 -2.87 -17.23 3.99
C GLU A 176 -4.17 -17.71 4.64
N GLN A 177 -4.70 -16.97 5.60
CA GLN A 177 -5.98 -17.29 6.25
C GLN A 177 -7.12 -17.41 5.23
N GLN A 178 -7.18 -16.48 4.27
CA GLN A 178 -8.19 -16.49 3.21
C GLN A 178 -7.99 -17.64 2.23
N LEU A 179 -6.75 -17.84 1.79
CA LEU A 179 -6.42 -18.85 0.80
C LEU A 179 -6.58 -20.27 1.36
N LYS A 180 -6.29 -20.51 2.64
CA LYS A 180 -6.58 -21.79 3.30
C LYS A 180 -8.08 -22.06 3.41
N ALA A 181 -8.89 -21.01 3.62
CA ALA A 181 -10.34 -21.13 3.67
C ALA A 181 -10.97 -21.30 2.28
N SER A 182 -10.35 -20.78 1.23
CA SER A 182 -10.86 -20.86 -0.14
C SER A 182 -9.71 -20.96 -1.16
N PRO A 183 -9.06 -22.14 -1.30
CA PRO A 183 -7.89 -22.31 -2.17
C PRO A 183 -8.15 -21.97 -3.64
N SER A 184 -9.38 -22.19 -4.13
CA SER A 184 -9.77 -21.86 -5.51
C SER A 184 -9.55 -20.40 -5.92
N LEU A 185 -9.43 -19.47 -4.96
CA LEU A 185 -9.10 -18.06 -5.23
C LEU A 185 -7.73 -17.91 -5.90
N LEU A 186 -6.79 -18.84 -5.68
CA LEU A 186 -5.49 -18.87 -6.37
C LEU A 186 -5.61 -19.06 -7.89
N LEU A 187 -6.76 -19.54 -8.38
CA LEU A 187 -7.00 -19.82 -9.79
C LEU A 187 -7.82 -18.72 -10.48
N LEU A 188 -8.32 -17.74 -9.72
CA LEU A 188 -9.17 -16.68 -10.25
C LEU A 188 -8.36 -15.41 -10.52
N LYS A 189 -8.61 -14.81 -11.68
CA LYS A 189 -8.05 -13.50 -12.05
C LYS A 189 -9.04 -12.40 -11.73
N ASN A 190 -8.55 -11.26 -11.23
CA ASN A 190 -9.42 -10.12 -10.99
C ASN A 190 -9.90 -9.46 -12.29
N THR A 191 -11.20 -9.20 -12.37
CA THR A 191 -11.86 -8.51 -13.49
C THR A 191 -11.81 -7.00 -13.34
N HIS A 192 -11.86 -6.50 -12.11
CA HIS A 192 -11.76 -5.09 -11.76
C HIS A 192 -10.35 -4.72 -11.31
N PRO A 193 -9.80 -3.57 -11.75
CA PRO A 193 -8.48 -3.13 -11.31
C PRO A 193 -8.45 -2.85 -9.80
N ILE A 194 -7.50 -3.44 -9.11
CA ILE A 194 -7.22 -3.22 -7.68
C ILE A 194 -6.01 -2.30 -7.58
N THR A 195 -6.01 -1.39 -6.61
CA THR A 195 -4.88 -0.50 -6.38
C THR A 195 -3.92 -1.16 -5.38
N ASP A 196 -2.65 -1.29 -5.74
CA ASP A 196 -1.62 -1.83 -4.86
C ASP A 196 -1.11 -0.79 -3.85
N PHE A 197 -0.17 -1.22 -3.01
CA PHE A 197 0.44 -0.35 -2.01
C PHE A 197 1.09 0.93 -2.57
N SER A 198 1.64 0.86 -3.79
CA SER A 198 2.30 1.97 -4.47
C SER A 198 1.33 2.93 -5.19
N GLY A 199 0.04 2.60 -5.21
CA GLY A 199 -0.97 3.32 -5.99
C GLY A 199 -1.14 2.80 -7.43
N LYS A 200 -0.46 1.71 -7.81
CA LYS A 200 -0.56 1.12 -9.15
C LYS A 200 -1.84 0.33 -9.29
N ARG A 201 -2.48 0.42 -10.46
CA ARG A 201 -3.68 -0.36 -10.77
C ARG A 201 -3.29 -1.70 -11.39
N VAL A 202 -3.59 -2.79 -10.70
CA VAL A 202 -3.36 -4.15 -11.19
C VAL A 202 -4.67 -4.81 -11.60
N LYS A 203 -4.68 -5.44 -12.78
CA LYS A 203 -5.85 -6.12 -13.34
C LYS A 203 -5.41 -7.43 -14.00
N ASN A 204 -6.33 -8.39 -14.04
CA ASN A 204 -6.16 -9.67 -14.72
C ASN A 204 -5.00 -10.50 -14.17
N LEU A 205 -4.84 -10.50 -12.85
CA LEU A 205 -3.86 -11.31 -12.13
C LEU A 205 -4.56 -12.20 -11.10
N THR A 206 -4.02 -13.39 -10.92
CA THR A 206 -4.31 -14.21 -9.73
C THR A 206 -3.54 -13.69 -8.52
N PRO A 207 -3.86 -14.12 -7.29
CA PRO A 207 -3.07 -13.78 -6.10
C PRO A 207 -1.59 -14.18 -6.23
N PHE A 208 -1.31 -15.37 -6.79
CA PHE A 208 0.07 -15.83 -6.99
C PHE A 208 0.81 -14.96 -8.02
N GLN A 209 0.18 -14.65 -9.15
CA GLN A 209 0.74 -13.76 -10.16
C GLN A 209 0.98 -12.34 -9.65
N ALA A 210 0.10 -11.82 -8.79
CA ALA A 210 0.29 -10.53 -8.14
C ALA A 210 1.54 -10.53 -7.23
N ALA A 211 1.74 -11.59 -6.45
CA ALA A 211 2.93 -11.75 -5.61
C ALA A 211 4.22 -11.86 -6.45
N LEU A 212 4.19 -12.61 -7.57
CA LEU A 212 5.29 -12.69 -8.53
C LEU A 212 5.65 -11.32 -9.11
N CYS A 213 4.65 -10.58 -9.59
CA CYS A 213 4.85 -9.23 -10.15
C CYS A 213 5.41 -8.24 -9.11
N ALA A 214 5.07 -8.42 -7.83
CA ALA A 214 5.58 -7.60 -6.73
C ALA A 214 6.97 -8.01 -6.23
N GLY A 215 7.52 -9.15 -6.65
CA GLY A 215 8.78 -9.64 -6.11
C GLY A 215 8.68 -10.26 -4.71
N ASP A 216 7.49 -10.65 -4.27
CA ASP A 216 7.23 -11.16 -2.92
C ASP A 216 7.39 -12.69 -2.86
N VAL A 217 8.66 -13.12 -2.80
CA VAL A 217 9.04 -14.55 -2.75
C VAL A 217 8.39 -15.27 -1.57
N GLU A 218 8.38 -14.67 -0.38
CA GLU A 218 7.88 -15.33 0.82
C GLU A 218 6.35 -15.51 0.77
N MET A 219 5.63 -14.56 0.15
CA MET A 219 4.20 -14.74 -0.16
C MET A 219 3.99 -15.87 -1.20
N CYS A 220 4.85 -15.95 -2.23
CA CYS A 220 4.79 -17.01 -3.22
C CYS A 220 5.04 -18.40 -2.61
N GLU A 221 6.03 -18.53 -1.73
CA GLU A 221 6.32 -19.78 -1.01
C GLU A 221 5.16 -20.22 -0.10
N MET A 222 4.47 -19.28 0.55
CA MET A 222 3.26 -19.59 1.30
C MET A 222 2.16 -20.14 0.38
N MET A 223 1.93 -19.50 -0.77
CA MET A 223 0.91 -19.94 -1.73
C MET A 223 1.26 -21.28 -2.37
N LYS A 224 2.55 -21.55 -2.63
CA LYS A 224 3.04 -22.82 -3.15
C LYS A 224 2.58 -23.99 -2.29
N LYS A 225 2.71 -23.89 -0.96
CA LYS A 225 2.21 -24.92 -0.03
C LYS A 225 0.71 -25.16 -0.18
N ILE A 226 -0.07 -24.09 -0.39
CA ILE A 226 -1.52 -24.20 -0.60
C ILE A 226 -1.84 -24.86 -1.94
N PHE A 227 -1.11 -24.55 -3.01
CA PHE A 227 -1.23 -25.27 -4.28
C PHE A 227 -0.99 -26.76 -4.10
N GLU A 228 0.12 -27.15 -3.46
CA GLU A 228 0.53 -28.54 -3.26
C GLU A 228 -0.44 -29.32 -2.36
N GLU A 229 -0.88 -28.73 -1.26
CA GLU A 229 -1.67 -29.43 -0.23
C GLU A 229 -3.19 -29.41 -0.47
N ARG A 230 -3.70 -28.41 -1.20
CA ARG A 230 -5.15 -28.11 -1.23
C ARG A 230 -5.75 -28.01 -2.63
N ILE A 231 -4.94 -28.01 -3.69
CA ILE A 231 -5.43 -27.88 -5.07
C ILE A 231 -5.01 -29.11 -5.87
N LYS A 232 -5.99 -29.79 -6.45
CA LYS A 232 -5.72 -30.90 -7.37
C LYS A 232 -4.93 -30.37 -8.57
N ASP A 233 -3.85 -31.06 -8.93
CA ASP A 233 -2.91 -30.66 -9.99
C ASP A 233 -2.30 -29.26 -9.74
N GLY A 234 -2.26 -28.84 -8.47
CA GLY A 234 -1.88 -27.48 -8.07
C GLY A 234 -0.47 -27.09 -8.48
N GLU A 235 0.47 -28.04 -8.51
CA GLU A 235 1.83 -27.81 -9.00
C GLU A 235 1.83 -27.35 -10.48
N THR A 236 1.11 -28.07 -11.34
CA THR A 236 1.00 -27.74 -12.77
C THR A 236 0.34 -26.38 -12.96
N LEU A 237 -0.76 -26.13 -12.24
CA LEU A 237 -1.48 -24.86 -12.30
C LEU A 237 -0.64 -23.67 -11.81
N MET A 238 0.16 -23.87 -10.78
CA MET A 238 1.10 -22.84 -10.29
C MET A 238 2.18 -22.55 -11.35
N GLN A 239 2.70 -23.61 -11.99
CA GLN A 239 3.71 -23.48 -13.03
C GLN A 239 3.18 -22.75 -14.27
N GLU A 240 1.95 -23.03 -14.69
CA GLU A 240 1.27 -22.29 -15.76
C GLU A 240 1.19 -20.80 -15.42
N GLN A 241 0.74 -20.47 -14.20
CA GLN A 241 0.67 -19.09 -13.75
C GLN A 241 2.04 -18.40 -13.70
N PHE A 242 3.10 -19.13 -13.32
CA PHE A 242 4.47 -18.63 -13.32
C PHE A 242 4.95 -18.33 -14.74
N ASN A 243 4.75 -19.26 -15.67
CA ASN A 243 5.12 -19.13 -17.07
C ASN A 243 4.37 -17.98 -17.76
N GLU A 244 3.13 -17.69 -17.37
CA GLU A 244 2.39 -16.51 -17.85
C GLU A 244 3.01 -15.17 -17.41
N ILE A 245 3.77 -15.15 -16.30
CA ILE A 245 4.50 -13.95 -15.86
C ILE A 245 5.88 -13.90 -16.50
N PHE A 246 6.57 -15.04 -16.59
CA PHE A 246 7.93 -15.17 -17.12
C PHE A 246 7.97 -16.10 -18.33
N PRO A 247 7.37 -15.71 -19.49
CA PRO A 247 7.27 -16.60 -20.65
C PRO A 247 8.62 -17.01 -21.24
N ASP A 248 9.60 -16.10 -21.16
CA ASP A 248 10.98 -16.33 -21.63
C ASP A 248 11.92 -16.75 -20.47
N GLY A 249 11.36 -17.04 -19.30
CA GLY A 249 12.10 -17.33 -18.07
C GLY A 249 12.59 -16.09 -17.30
N ILE A 250 13.07 -16.34 -16.09
CA ILE A 250 13.48 -15.30 -15.12
C ILE A 250 14.68 -14.49 -15.64
N ASP A 251 15.70 -15.16 -16.19
CA ASP A 251 16.93 -14.51 -16.67
C ASP A 251 16.69 -13.53 -17.82
N ALA A 252 15.81 -13.88 -18.76
CA ALA A 252 15.44 -13.00 -19.86
C ALA A 252 14.70 -11.77 -19.35
N SER A 253 13.78 -11.95 -18.39
CA SER A 253 13.08 -10.86 -17.72
C SER A 253 14.05 -9.91 -17.00
N ILE A 254 15.02 -10.45 -16.26
CA ILE A 254 16.05 -9.65 -15.57
C ILE A 254 16.86 -8.83 -16.56
N LYS A 255 17.36 -9.44 -17.63
CA LYS A 255 18.14 -8.73 -18.67
C LYS A 255 17.31 -7.60 -19.30
N LYS A 256 16.01 -7.83 -19.53
CA LYS A 256 15.09 -6.82 -20.04
C LYS A 256 14.92 -5.66 -19.05
N GLN A 257 14.68 -5.96 -17.77
CA GLN A 257 14.52 -4.95 -16.71
C GLN A 257 15.79 -4.12 -16.50
N GLN A 258 16.98 -4.74 -16.54
CA GLN A 258 18.27 -4.05 -16.46
C GLN A 258 18.46 -3.06 -17.62
N LYS A 259 18.15 -3.46 -18.85
CA LYS A 259 18.22 -2.58 -20.03
C LYS A 259 17.18 -1.46 -20.00
N ALA A 260 16.02 -1.72 -19.40
CA ALA A 260 14.94 -0.75 -19.25
C ALA A 260 15.11 0.19 -18.04
N ALA A 261 16.20 0.08 -17.27
CA ALA A 261 16.45 0.95 -16.13
C ALA A 261 16.40 2.43 -16.53
N PHE A 262 15.88 3.26 -15.62
CA PHE A 262 15.58 4.66 -15.94
C PHE A 262 16.89 5.45 -16.00
N ASN A 263 17.03 6.32 -17.01
CA ASN A 263 18.19 7.20 -17.11
C ASN A 263 17.95 8.50 -16.33
N PHE A 264 18.76 8.75 -15.30
CA PHE A 264 18.69 9.93 -14.45
C PHE A 264 19.57 11.11 -14.91
N ASP A 265 20.34 10.97 -15.98
CA ASP A 265 21.30 11.98 -16.44
C ASP A 265 20.66 13.34 -16.73
N GLU A 266 19.48 13.34 -17.36
CA GLU A 266 18.77 14.57 -17.70
C GLU A 266 18.42 15.37 -16.43
N ILE A 267 17.78 14.73 -15.45
CA ILE A 267 17.37 15.42 -14.22
C ILE A 267 18.57 15.81 -13.36
N ILE A 268 19.62 14.99 -13.30
CA ILE A 268 20.87 15.33 -12.61
C ILE A 268 21.49 16.57 -13.23
N THR A 269 21.61 16.62 -14.56
CA THR A 269 22.19 17.77 -15.27
C THR A 269 21.42 19.06 -14.98
N VAL A 270 20.08 18.99 -14.96
CA VAL A 270 19.24 20.15 -14.64
C VAL A 270 19.44 20.60 -13.20
N ILE A 271 19.47 19.68 -12.22
CA ILE A 271 19.72 20.02 -10.82
C ILE A 271 21.11 20.64 -10.63
N CYS A 272 22.15 20.09 -11.29
CA CYS A 272 23.52 20.63 -11.22
C CYS A 272 23.60 22.09 -11.68
N ARG A 273 22.87 22.45 -12.74
CA ARG A 273 22.91 23.79 -13.36
C ARG A 273 21.92 24.78 -12.78
N ALA A 274 20.95 24.32 -11.98
CA ALA A 274 19.91 25.19 -11.44
C ALA A 274 20.48 26.15 -10.38
N PRO A 275 20.04 27.43 -10.37
CA PRO A 275 20.45 28.38 -9.36
C PRO A 275 19.92 27.97 -7.98
N ILE A 276 20.65 28.29 -6.92
CA ILE A 276 20.32 27.89 -5.55
C ILE A 276 18.94 28.38 -5.08
N SER A 277 18.48 29.52 -5.61
CA SER A 277 17.16 30.08 -5.37
C SER A 277 16.05 29.18 -5.90
N GLU A 278 16.22 28.58 -7.09
CA GLU A 278 15.27 27.60 -7.65
C GLU A 278 15.28 26.29 -6.86
N ILE A 279 16.45 25.80 -6.47
CA ILE A 279 16.59 24.59 -5.64
C ILE A 279 15.85 24.79 -4.30
N THR A 280 16.07 25.93 -3.65
CA THR A 280 15.44 26.26 -2.37
C THR A 280 13.92 26.37 -2.51
N ALA A 281 13.45 26.96 -3.61
CA ALA A 281 12.02 27.05 -3.90
C ALA A 281 11.40 25.65 -4.13
N ALA A 282 12.06 24.78 -4.89
CA ALA A 282 11.61 23.41 -5.15
C ALA A 282 11.52 22.57 -3.86
N LEU A 283 12.44 22.77 -2.91
CA LEU A 283 12.45 22.06 -1.62
C LEU A 283 11.33 22.47 -0.64
N LYS A 284 10.78 23.68 -0.75
CA LYS A 284 9.75 24.20 0.19
C LYS A 284 8.33 23.69 -0.10
N VAL A 285 8.10 23.14 -1.29
CA VAL A 285 6.89 22.46 -1.78
C VAL A 285 5.54 23.12 -1.49
N ASN A 286 5.05 23.85 -2.49
CA ASN A 286 3.66 23.82 -2.95
C ASN A 286 3.72 24.06 -4.47
N GLU A 287 3.94 22.98 -5.23
CA GLU A 287 4.32 23.01 -6.65
C GLU A 287 3.24 23.51 -7.62
N LYS A 288 2.06 23.91 -7.15
CA LYS A 288 0.97 24.28 -8.07
C LYS A 288 1.29 25.50 -8.95
N ASN A 289 2.30 26.32 -8.64
CA ASN A 289 2.52 27.60 -9.33
C ASN A 289 3.98 27.94 -9.72
N ASN A 290 5.00 27.09 -9.52
CA ASN A 290 6.37 27.48 -9.87
C ASN A 290 6.71 27.09 -11.32
N ARG A 291 6.79 28.10 -12.21
CA ARG A 291 7.09 27.93 -13.64
C ARG A 291 8.59 27.81 -13.94
N SER A 292 9.46 27.67 -12.94
CA SER A 292 10.91 27.63 -13.16
C SER A 292 11.34 26.42 -14.01
N PRO A 293 12.45 26.52 -14.78
CA PRO A 293 12.98 25.41 -15.55
C PRO A 293 13.22 24.14 -14.72
N LEU A 294 13.73 24.28 -13.48
CA LEU A 294 13.90 23.15 -12.57
C LEU A 294 12.59 22.46 -12.21
N CYS A 295 11.55 23.22 -11.86
CA CYS A 295 10.25 22.66 -11.51
C CYS A 295 9.59 21.93 -12.71
N GLN A 296 9.74 22.48 -13.92
CA GLN A 296 9.27 21.82 -15.14
C GLN A 296 10.03 20.51 -15.41
N ALA A 297 11.35 20.49 -15.20
CA ALA A 297 12.16 19.28 -15.34
C ALA A 297 11.80 18.21 -14.30
N LEU A 298 11.59 18.60 -13.04
CA LEU A 298 11.11 17.69 -11.99
C LEU A 298 9.74 17.11 -12.35
N LYS A 299 8.79 17.94 -12.82
CA LYS A 299 7.49 17.47 -13.29
C LYS A 299 7.62 16.48 -14.44
N LYS A 300 8.41 16.82 -15.47
CA LYS A 300 8.67 15.95 -16.63
C LYS A 300 9.27 14.62 -16.20
N PHE A 301 10.26 14.65 -15.29
CA PHE A 301 10.85 13.45 -14.70
C PHE A 301 9.78 12.57 -14.03
N ARG A 302 8.96 13.16 -13.15
CA ARG A 302 7.93 12.42 -12.40
C ARG A 302 6.87 11.82 -13.31
N ASP A 303 6.34 12.60 -14.26
CA ASP A 303 5.36 12.14 -15.24
C ASP A 303 5.93 10.99 -16.09
N HIS A 304 7.20 11.11 -16.51
CA HIS A 304 7.86 10.09 -17.32
C HIS A 304 8.11 8.81 -16.52
N PHE A 305 8.60 8.94 -15.29
CA PHE A 305 8.85 7.81 -14.40
C PHE A 305 7.56 7.06 -14.04
N GLU A 306 6.49 7.79 -13.69
CA GLU A 306 5.17 7.21 -13.41
C GLU A 306 4.68 6.38 -14.59
N LYS A 307 4.72 6.95 -15.80
CA LYS A 307 4.31 6.26 -17.02
C LYS A 307 5.09 4.97 -17.25
N ILE A 308 6.40 4.97 -17.02
CA ILE A 308 7.24 3.78 -17.14
C ILE A 308 6.83 2.74 -16.10
N SER A 309 6.81 3.12 -14.82
CA SER A 309 6.51 2.20 -13.71
C SER A 309 5.12 1.57 -13.80
N ASP A 310 4.12 2.32 -14.27
CA ASP A 310 2.76 1.81 -14.47
C ASP A 310 2.62 0.89 -15.69
N SER A 311 3.48 1.07 -16.70
CA SER A 311 3.47 0.24 -17.90
C SER A 311 4.10 -1.14 -17.69
N GLU A 312 5.00 -1.26 -16.70
CA GLU A 312 5.67 -2.52 -16.41
C GLU A 312 4.72 -3.48 -15.69
N LYS A 313 4.60 -4.74 -16.14
CA LYS A 313 3.80 -5.73 -15.39
C LYS A 313 4.50 -6.18 -14.11
N ILE A 314 5.79 -6.51 -14.23
CA ILE A 314 6.66 -6.97 -13.15
C ILE A 314 7.41 -5.75 -12.61
N PHE A 315 7.39 -5.55 -11.30
CA PHE A 315 8.14 -4.49 -10.65
C PHE A 315 9.64 -4.58 -11.01
N ASN A 316 10.20 -3.45 -11.43
CA ASN A 316 11.58 -3.34 -11.86
C ASN A 316 12.45 -2.66 -10.78
N PRO A 317 13.20 -3.43 -9.96
CA PRO A 317 14.08 -2.86 -8.94
C PRO A 317 15.29 -2.10 -9.54
N TYR A 318 15.60 -2.30 -10.83
CA TYR A 318 16.76 -1.68 -11.46
C TYR A 318 16.59 -0.18 -11.66
N HIS A 319 15.37 0.36 -11.66
CA HIS A 319 15.15 1.81 -11.61
C HIS A 319 15.75 2.44 -10.35
N LEU A 320 15.47 1.85 -9.18
CA LEU A 320 15.99 2.36 -7.91
C LEU A 320 17.50 2.11 -7.78
N LEU A 321 17.98 0.96 -8.24
CA LEU A 321 19.42 0.69 -8.31
C LEU A 321 20.15 1.70 -9.21
N ALA A 322 19.58 2.07 -10.35
CA ALA A 322 20.15 3.09 -11.23
C ALA A 322 20.18 4.47 -10.56
N ALA A 323 19.11 4.84 -9.84
CA ALA A 323 19.05 6.09 -9.08
C ALA A 323 20.15 6.17 -8.01
N PHE A 324 20.32 5.09 -7.23
CA PHE A 324 21.37 5.02 -6.21
C PHE A 324 22.78 4.99 -6.81
N LYS A 325 23.01 4.26 -7.91
CA LYS A 325 24.30 4.23 -8.63
C LYS A 325 24.67 5.59 -9.23
N ALA A 326 23.68 6.37 -9.64
CA ALA A 326 23.92 7.72 -10.15
C ALA A 326 24.31 8.71 -9.04
N CYS A 327 24.04 8.38 -7.77
CA CYS A 327 24.16 9.32 -6.67
C CYS A 327 25.60 9.73 -6.33
N PRO A 328 26.62 8.84 -6.24
CA PRO A 328 28.00 9.25 -6.01
C PRO A 328 28.49 10.29 -7.02
N ARG A 329 28.25 10.04 -8.32
CA ARG A 329 28.55 11.00 -9.39
C ARG A 329 27.80 12.32 -9.20
N ALA A 330 26.48 12.26 -8.99
CA ALA A 330 25.67 13.46 -8.81
C ALA A 330 26.11 14.29 -7.60
N VAL A 331 26.44 13.64 -6.46
CA VAL A 331 26.89 14.31 -5.23
C VAL A 331 28.22 15.04 -5.43
N ASN A 332 29.11 14.51 -6.27
CA ASN A 332 30.37 15.15 -6.62
C ASN A 332 30.19 16.35 -7.57
N ASP A 333 29.17 16.30 -8.44
CA ASP A 333 28.84 17.42 -9.34
C ASP A 333 28.05 18.54 -8.62
N PHE A 334 27.28 18.20 -7.57
CA PHE A 334 26.49 19.15 -6.80
C PHE A 334 27.34 20.07 -5.92
N GLN A 335 27.13 21.37 -6.11
CA GLN A 335 27.85 22.45 -5.44
C GLN A 335 27.26 22.82 -4.07
N SER A 336 26.03 22.38 -3.78
CA SER A 336 25.35 22.71 -2.53
C SER A 336 24.66 21.53 -1.86
N TRP A 337 24.46 21.65 -0.55
CA TRP A 337 23.70 20.69 0.24
C TRP A 337 22.24 20.56 -0.23
N GLU A 338 21.63 21.68 -0.62
CA GLU A 338 20.25 21.75 -1.09
C GLU A 338 20.06 20.96 -2.40
N GLN A 339 21.05 20.97 -3.30
CA GLN A 339 21.02 20.15 -4.52
C GLN A 339 21.03 18.65 -4.16
N ARG A 340 21.91 18.24 -3.25
CA ARG A 340 21.98 16.87 -2.74
C ARG A 340 20.65 16.46 -2.10
N LYS A 341 20.11 17.32 -1.22
CA LYS A 341 18.81 17.11 -0.56
C LYS A 341 17.67 16.99 -1.57
N LEU A 342 17.63 17.85 -2.60
CA LEU A 342 16.62 17.80 -3.65
C LEU A 342 16.69 16.49 -4.43
N PHE A 343 17.88 16.08 -4.88
CA PHE A 343 18.06 14.82 -5.59
C PHE A 343 17.67 13.62 -4.74
N CYS A 344 18.17 13.55 -3.51
CA CYS A 344 17.90 12.46 -2.60
C CYS A 344 16.40 12.36 -2.24
N CYS A 345 15.77 13.46 -1.82
CA CYS A 345 14.36 13.42 -1.45
C CYS A 345 13.42 13.35 -2.67
N GLN A 346 13.59 14.22 -3.67
CA GLN A 346 12.62 14.40 -4.74
C GLN A 346 12.88 13.60 -6.01
N VAL A 347 14.06 12.96 -6.15
CA VAL A 347 14.34 12.03 -7.25
C VAL A 347 14.39 10.60 -6.73
N ILE A 348 15.33 10.26 -5.85
CA ILE A 348 15.45 8.89 -5.31
C ILE A 348 14.22 8.52 -4.49
N GLY A 349 13.83 9.37 -3.53
CA GLY A 349 12.63 9.13 -2.74
C GLY A 349 11.36 9.05 -3.59
N PHE A 350 11.28 9.77 -4.71
CA PHE A 350 10.12 9.71 -5.61
C PHE A 350 10.05 8.35 -6.29
N VAL A 351 11.17 7.82 -6.78
CA VAL A 351 11.26 6.44 -7.30
C VAL A 351 10.81 5.42 -6.25
N GLN A 352 11.16 5.64 -4.98
CA GLN A 352 10.76 4.75 -3.89
C GLN A 352 9.25 4.68 -3.64
N ARG A 353 8.46 5.67 -4.08
CA ARG A 353 6.99 5.61 -3.98
C ARG A 353 6.37 4.49 -4.80
N TYR A 354 7.10 4.01 -5.80
CA TYR A 354 6.65 2.99 -6.74
C TYR A 354 7.11 1.58 -6.34
N LEU A 355 7.69 1.43 -5.15
CA LEU A 355 8.07 0.14 -4.63
C LEU A 355 6.83 -0.65 -4.18
N PRO A 356 6.78 -1.96 -4.45
CA PRO A 356 5.76 -2.84 -3.90
C PRO A 356 5.93 -2.97 -2.38
N ALA A 357 4.87 -3.38 -1.69
CA ALA A 357 4.81 -3.45 -0.23
C ALA A 357 6.01 -4.19 0.39
N CYS A 358 6.39 -5.34 -0.15
CA CYS A 358 7.49 -6.15 0.40
C CYS A 358 8.85 -5.45 0.34
N TYR A 359 9.11 -4.61 -0.67
CA TYR A 359 10.33 -3.80 -0.73
C TYR A 359 10.28 -2.66 0.28
N ILE A 360 9.12 -2.01 0.45
CA ILE A 360 8.98 -0.95 1.44
C ILE A 360 9.12 -1.48 2.86
N GLN A 361 8.53 -2.65 3.16
CA GLN A 361 8.72 -3.36 4.43
C GLN A 361 10.21 -3.67 4.66
N ALA A 362 10.93 -4.08 3.62
CA ALA A 362 12.36 -4.34 3.71
C ALA A 362 13.18 -3.07 4.02
N PHE A 363 12.81 -1.93 3.44
CA PHE A 363 13.39 -0.63 3.80
C PHE A 363 13.02 -0.21 5.22
N ALA A 364 11.79 -0.47 5.68
CA ALA A 364 11.35 -0.15 7.03
C ALA A 364 12.15 -0.92 8.09
N GLN A 365 12.44 -2.19 7.82
CA GLN A 365 13.20 -3.07 8.72
C GLN A 365 14.71 -2.83 8.70
N ASN A 366 15.27 -2.22 7.64
CA ASN A 366 16.70 -2.20 7.28
C ASN A 366 17.12 -3.36 6.37
N LEU A 367 17.64 -3.05 5.18
CA LEU A 367 18.11 -4.02 4.19
C LEU A 367 19.35 -4.80 4.65
N ARG A 368 20.19 -4.24 5.53
CA ARG A 368 21.36 -4.95 6.07
C ARG A 368 20.95 -6.09 7.00
N ASP A 369 19.90 -5.89 7.78
CA ASP A 369 19.34 -6.95 8.63
C ASP A 369 18.90 -8.16 7.78
N LEU A 370 18.37 -7.92 6.58
CA LEU A 370 17.94 -8.97 5.66
C LEU A 370 19.09 -9.63 4.90
N THR A 371 20.10 -8.86 4.51
CA THR A 371 21.16 -9.31 3.58
C THR A 371 22.46 -9.73 4.26
N GLU A 372 22.80 -9.13 5.39
CA GLU A 372 24.02 -9.40 6.15
C GLU A 372 23.71 -10.26 7.37
N GLU A 373 22.71 -9.86 8.17
CA GLU A 373 22.28 -10.61 9.37
C GLU A 373 21.32 -11.77 9.05
N LYS A 374 20.83 -11.85 7.79
CA LYS A 374 19.91 -12.89 7.30
C LYS A 374 18.63 -13.03 8.13
N LYS A 375 18.15 -11.95 8.74
CA LYS A 375 16.86 -11.93 9.44
C LYS A 375 15.71 -12.12 8.45
N PRO A 376 14.61 -12.76 8.87
CA PRO A 376 13.40 -12.83 8.04
C PRO A 376 12.79 -11.43 7.84
N LEU A 377 12.12 -11.25 6.71
CA LEU A 377 11.39 -10.03 6.41
C LEU A 377 10.20 -9.85 7.36
N GLN A 378 10.23 -8.78 8.15
CA GLN A 378 9.14 -8.32 8.97
C GLN A 378 8.09 -7.65 8.08
N ARG A 379 6.83 -8.07 8.23
CA ARG A 379 5.68 -7.55 7.48
C ARG A 379 5.13 -6.29 8.11
N SER A 380 6.00 -5.30 8.28
CA SER A 380 5.74 -4.06 8.99
C SER A 380 6.20 -2.86 8.19
N PHE A 381 5.40 -1.80 8.23
CA PHE A 381 5.77 -0.48 7.69
C PHE A 381 6.35 0.44 8.77
N LYS A 382 6.49 -0.05 10.01
CA LYS A 382 7.14 0.71 11.09
C LYS A 382 8.65 0.68 10.89
N PHE A 383 9.26 1.85 10.97
CA PHE A 383 10.71 1.95 10.86
C PHE A 383 11.38 1.37 12.11
N GLU A 384 12.36 0.50 11.91
CA GLU A 384 13.27 0.09 12.98
C GLU A 384 14.34 1.17 13.17
N CYS A 385 13.99 2.27 13.84
CA CYS A 385 14.98 3.31 14.15
C CYS A 385 15.75 2.96 15.42
N LYS A 386 17.06 2.70 15.30
CA LYS A 386 17.95 2.47 16.46
C LYS A 386 18.25 3.75 17.26
N PHE A 387 17.87 4.94 16.76
CA PHE A 387 18.06 6.22 17.44
C PHE A 387 16.75 6.75 18.05
N LYS A 388 16.46 6.33 19.29
CA LYS A 388 15.29 6.72 20.11
C LYS A 388 15.05 8.24 20.28
N ARG A 389 16.02 9.09 19.94
CA ARG A 389 15.96 10.55 20.21
C ARG A 389 15.46 11.40 19.04
N MET A 390 15.17 10.82 17.88
CA MET A 390 14.79 11.59 16.69
C MET A 390 13.54 11.01 16.00
N LEU A 391 12.38 11.55 16.40
CA LEU A 391 11.20 11.89 15.60
C LEU A 391 9.86 11.19 15.86
N GLU A 392 8.83 12.04 15.72
CA GLU A 392 7.39 11.82 15.78
C GLU A 392 6.81 11.01 14.60
N ILE A 393 7.66 10.50 13.70
CA ILE A 393 7.25 9.70 12.53
C ILE A 393 7.76 8.26 12.71
N SER A 394 6.89 7.39 13.22
CA SER A 394 7.22 5.99 13.54
C SER A 394 6.96 5.00 12.40
N SER A 395 6.41 5.47 11.27
CA SER A 395 6.00 4.63 10.13
C SER A 395 6.32 5.25 8.77
N LEU A 396 6.53 4.39 7.77
CA LEU A 396 6.62 4.78 6.36
C LEU A 396 5.25 5.27 5.88
N HIS A 397 5.14 6.59 5.70
CA HIS A 397 3.99 7.19 5.05
C HIS A 397 4.23 7.22 3.54
N LEU A 398 3.59 6.33 2.79
CA LEU A 398 3.35 6.65 1.38
C LEU A 398 2.21 7.64 1.37
N SER A 399 2.43 8.86 0.92
CA SER A 399 1.30 9.69 0.55
C SER A 399 0.77 9.25 -0.83
N CYS A 400 -0.44 9.65 -1.20
CA CYS A 400 -0.94 9.37 -2.55
C CYS A 400 0.05 9.88 -3.62
N ARG A 401 0.04 9.30 -4.82
CA ARG A 401 0.97 9.71 -5.89
C ARG A 401 0.87 11.20 -6.25
N THR A 402 -0.30 11.81 -6.04
CA THR A 402 -0.57 13.24 -6.27
C THR A 402 -0.15 14.14 -5.11
N SER A 403 0.28 13.57 -3.99
CA SER A 403 0.73 14.31 -2.81
C SER A 403 2.19 14.70 -2.94
N CYS A 404 2.47 15.97 -2.63
CA CYS A 404 3.82 16.51 -2.55
C CYS A 404 4.43 16.46 -1.12
N VAL A 405 3.96 15.58 -0.23
CA VAL A 405 4.52 15.38 1.12
C VAL A 405 4.89 13.93 1.41
N GLY A 406 5.70 13.67 2.43
CA GLY A 406 6.17 12.35 2.85
C GLY A 406 7.36 11.82 2.03
N LEU A 407 7.41 10.49 1.85
CA LEU A 407 8.42 9.81 1.03
C LEU A 407 8.48 10.45 -0.36
N GLY A 408 9.64 10.77 -0.91
CA GLY A 408 9.74 11.38 -2.23
C GLY A 408 9.58 12.89 -2.29
N PHE A 409 9.37 13.55 -1.14
CA PHE A 409 9.36 15.01 -1.05
C PHE A 409 10.04 15.50 0.21
N ASN A 410 9.56 15.07 1.39
CA ASN A 410 10.16 15.44 2.67
C ASN A 410 11.34 14.55 3.04
N TYR A 411 11.28 13.25 2.70
CA TYR A 411 12.31 12.27 3.03
C TYR A 411 12.46 11.17 1.98
N LEU A 412 13.52 10.36 2.12
CA LEU A 412 13.74 9.08 1.44
C LEU A 412 13.90 7.97 2.48
N ALA A 413 13.73 6.71 2.08
CA ALA A 413 14.09 5.56 2.91
C ALA A 413 15.49 5.06 2.53
N TYR A 414 16.40 4.89 3.49
CA TYR A 414 17.75 4.43 3.21
C TYR A 414 17.94 2.99 3.72
N ASN A 415 19.05 2.33 3.34
CA ASN A 415 19.27 0.92 3.65
C ASN A 415 19.12 0.60 5.12
N THR A 416 19.49 1.53 6.01
CA THR A 416 19.43 1.38 7.45
C THR A 416 18.10 1.87 8.08
N GLY A 417 17.05 2.02 7.27
CA GLY A 417 15.75 2.60 7.66
C GLY A 417 15.61 4.07 7.27
N TRP A 418 14.72 4.80 7.93
CA TRP A 418 14.71 6.27 7.85
C TRP A 418 15.98 6.81 8.49
N TYR A 419 16.76 7.59 7.74
CA TYR A 419 17.92 8.26 8.30
C TYR A 419 17.76 9.77 8.23
N GLY A 420 17.72 10.37 9.42
CA GLY A 420 17.70 11.81 9.64
C GLY A 420 18.97 12.56 9.24
N TRP A 421 19.95 11.94 8.55
CA TRP A 421 21.15 12.65 8.07
C TRP A 421 20.81 13.84 7.14
N LEU A 422 19.64 13.81 6.49
CA LEU A 422 19.09 14.91 5.70
C LEU A 422 18.75 16.17 6.53
N GLN A 423 18.68 16.03 7.85
CA GLN A 423 18.55 17.14 8.81
C GLN A 423 19.91 17.66 9.30
N PHE A 424 21.00 16.90 9.12
CA PHE A 424 22.34 17.20 9.64
C PHE A 424 23.40 17.56 8.58
N GLY A 425 23.05 17.65 7.30
CA GLY A 425 23.95 18.25 6.30
C GLY A 425 25.03 17.34 5.72
N VAL A 426 24.97 16.02 5.92
CA VAL A 426 26.04 15.10 5.48
C VAL A 426 25.49 13.99 4.60
N ILE A 427 25.58 14.18 3.28
CA ILE A 427 25.52 13.11 2.27
C ILE A 427 26.81 13.24 1.50
N ASN A 428 27.71 12.29 1.73
CA ASN A 428 28.96 12.13 1.01
C ASN A 428 28.89 10.90 0.11
N GLU A 429 29.73 10.86 -0.93
CA GLU A 429 29.81 9.76 -1.90
C GLU A 429 29.97 8.37 -1.25
N HIS A 430 30.66 8.29 -0.12
CA HIS A 430 30.86 7.05 0.63
C HIS A 430 29.64 6.60 1.45
N MET A 431 28.58 7.41 1.53
CA MET A 431 27.43 7.14 2.40
C MET A 431 26.27 6.42 1.71
N ILE A 432 26.27 6.29 0.37
CA ILE A 432 25.23 5.56 -0.38
C ILE A 432 25.82 4.25 -0.89
N ASP A 433 25.77 3.26 0.00
CA ASP A 433 26.16 1.90 -0.29
C ASP A 433 25.00 1.21 -1.03
N THR A 434 25.18 0.83 -2.30
CA THR A 434 24.12 0.13 -3.05
C THR A 434 24.09 -1.38 -2.78
N THR A 435 25.08 -1.89 -2.06
CA THR A 435 25.31 -3.33 -1.86
C THR A 435 24.13 -4.03 -1.18
N PRO A 436 23.52 -3.49 -0.10
CA PRO A 436 22.37 -4.16 0.54
C PRO A 436 21.18 -4.29 -0.41
N LEU A 437 20.85 -3.25 -1.19
CA LEU A 437 19.75 -3.34 -2.16
C LEU A 437 20.07 -4.34 -3.29
N GLN A 438 21.31 -4.36 -3.79
CA GLN A 438 21.73 -5.33 -4.82
C GLN A 438 21.61 -6.76 -4.32
N LYS A 439 22.13 -7.04 -3.12
CA LYS A 439 22.03 -8.35 -2.46
C LYS A 439 20.57 -8.74 -2.23
N PHE A 440 19.73 -7.81 -1.79
CA PHE A 440 18.30 -8.08 -1.59
C PHE A 440 17.61 -8.47 -2.89
N CYS A 441 17.87 -7.73 -3.98
CA CYS A 441 17.35 -8.08 -5.31
C CYS A 441 17.83 -9.46 -5.77
N GLN A 442 19.11 -9.78 -5.57
CA GLN A 442 19.67 -11.10 -5.89
C GLN A 442 19.01 -12.22 -5.07
N THR A 443 18.77 -12.00 -3.78
CA THR A 443 18.04 -12.97 -2.94
C THR A 443 16.63 -13.22 -3.47
N LYS A 444 15.91 -12.17 -3.91
CA LYS A 444 14.58 -12.34 -4.52
C LYS A 444 14.63 -13.12 -5.84
N ILE A 445 15.62 -12.83 -6.69
CA ILE A 445 15.85 -13.56 -7.94
C ILE A 445 16.11 -15.04 -7.65
N SER A 446 17.05 -15.35 -6.75
CA SER A 446 17.35 -16.74 -6.36
C SER A 446 16.14 -17.44 -5.76
N GLY A 447 15.32 -16.72 -4.98
CA GLY A 447 14.07 -17.23 -4.44
C GLY A 447 13.09 -17.65 -5.55
N PHE A 448 12.89 -16.82 -6.57
CA PHE A 448 12.06 -17.19 -7.72
C PHE A 448 12.65 -18.33 -8.54
N THR A 449 13.97 -18.36 -8.73
CA THR A 449 14.64 -19.47 -9.42
C THR A 449 14.43 -20.77 -8.66
N ASN A 450 14.51 -20.77 -7.33
CA ASN A 450 14.24 -21.95 -6.51
C ASN A 450 12.77 -22.37 -6.56
N LEU A 451 11.84 -21.41 -6.49
CA LEU A 451 10.40 -21.66 -6.66
C LEU A 451 10.12 -22.36 -7.99
N TYR A 452 10.80 -21.93 -9.06
CA TYR A 452 10.68 -22.51 -10.41
C TYR A 452 11.39 -23.88 -10.54
N GLN A 453 12.61 -24.02 -10.01
CA GLN A 453 13.45 -25.20 -10.20
C GLN A 453 13.16 -26.36 -9.25
N SER A 454 12.63 -26.10 -8.05
CA SER A 454 12.22 -27.12 -7.08
C SER A 454 11.21 -28.14 -7.63
N GLN A 455 10.73 -27.94 -8.85
CA GLN A 455 9.76 -28.75 -9.58
C GLN A 455 10.37 -29.57 -10.73
N SER A 456 11.62 -29.28 -11.13
CA SER A 456 12.30 -30.03 -12.22
C SER A 456 12.95 -31.34 -11.75
N ILE A 457 13.09 -31.54 -10.42
CA ILE A 457 13.85 -32.66 -9.84
C ILE A 457 13.01 -33.96 -9.75
N PHE A 458 11.69 -33.91 -9.94
CA PHE A 458 10.82 -35.10 -9.95
C PHE A 458 10.43 -35.59 -11.35
N ARG A 459 11.09 -35.09 -12.40
CA ARG A 459 11.02 -35.67 -13.76
C ARG A 459 12.33 -36.37 -14.12
N VAL A 460 12.58 -37.54 -13.53
CA VAL A 460 13.46 -38.57 -14.09
C VAL A 460 12.81 -39.93 -13.91
#